data_AF-A0A7Y0FHQ7-F1
#
_entry.id   AF-A0A7Y0FHQ7-F1
#
_cell.length_a   1.000
_cell.length_b   1.000
_cell.length_c   1.000
_cell.angle_alpha   90.00
_cell.angle_beta   90.00
_cell.angle_gamma   90.00
#
_symmetry.space_group_name_H-M   'P 1'
#
loop_
_entity.id
_entity.type
_entity.pdbx_description
1 polymer ?
#
loop_
_entity_poly.entity_id
_entity_poly.type
_entity_poly.pdbx_seq_one_letter_code
_entity_poly.pdbx_strand_id
1 'polypeptide(L)'
;MKLTIPTPCHENWEEMAPAERGRFCSVCVKTVQDFTALPDEHLMETLSHSTENVCGRFTTSQLNRDLQFSYINTLLAKFAVGFILTAGGFTAVKAQQCEPKKDSRPEETKGNVQSVVVKIPLNT
;
A
#
# COMPACT_ATOMS: atom_id res chain seq x y z
N MET A 1 -13.35 10.22 -13.03
CA MET A 1 -14.65 10.45 -12.34
C MET A 1 -14.42 11.51 -11.28
N LYS A 2 -15.33 12.47 -11.14
CA LYS A 2 -15.24 13.53 -10.12
C LYS A 2 -16.32 13.31 -9.07
N LEU A 3 -15.91 13.23 -7.80
CA LEU A 3 -16.85 13.08 -6.68
C LEU A 3 -17.39 14.46 -6.27
N THR A 4 -18.71 14.56 -6.17
CA THR A 4 -19.41 15.77 -5.70
C THR A 4 -20.53 15.36 -4.74
N ILE A 5 -20.86 16.24 -3.80
CA ILE A 5 -21.98 16.04 -2.87
C ILE A 5 -23.10 17.00 -3.30
N PRO A 6 -24.13 16.52 -4.01
CA PRO A 6 -25.20 17.40 -4.49
C PRO A 6 -26.05 17.95 -3.35
N THR A 7 -26.21 17.18 -2.27
CA THR A 7 -27.00 17.53 -1.09
C THR A 7 -26.12 17.44 0.16
N PRO A 8 -25.39 18.51 0.54
CA PRO A 8 -24.55 18.50 1.73
C PRO A 8 -25.40 18.35 2.99
N CYS A 9 -24.92 17.51 3.91
CA CYS A 9 -25.48 17.36 5.25
C CYS A 9 -24.57 18.09 6.26
N HIS A 10 -25.15 18.90 7.13
CA HIS A 10 -24.42 19.72 8.11
C HIS A 10 -24.53 19.21 9.54
N GLU A 11 -25.16 18.04 9.73
CA GLU A 11 -25.33 17.43 11.04
C GLU A 11 -24.00 16.95 11.63
N ASN A 12 -23.91 16.96 12.96
CA ASN A 12 -22.74 16.48 13.67
C ASN A 12 -22.68 14.94 13.65
N TRP A 13 -21.64 14.40 13.01
CA TRP A 13 -21.39 12.96 12.94
C TRP A 13 -21.35 12.29 14.33
N GLU A 14 -20.78 12.97 15.34
CA GLU A 14 -20.63 12.39 16.68
C GLU A 14 -21.95 12.28 17.45
N GLU A 15 -22.95 13.08 17.07
CA GLU A 15 -24.29 13.08 17.67
C GLU A 15 -25.25 12.07 16.98
N MET A 16 -24.84 11.49 15.85
CA MET A 16 -25.64 10.50 15.13
C MET A 16 -25.66 9.14 15.86
N ALA A 17 -26.79 8.44 15.74
CA ALA A 17 -26.97 7.12 16.34
C ALA A 17 -26.10 6.07 15.63
N PRO A 18 -25.47 5.12 16.35
CA PRO A 18 -24.73 4.02 15.72
C PRO A 18 -25.63 3.15 14.82
N ALA A 19 -25.09 2.67 13.71
CA ALA A 19 -25.74 1.72 12.79
C ALA A 19 -24.72 0.67 12.32
N GLU A 20 -25.19 -0.44 11.73
CA GLU A 20 -24.31 -1.57 11.34
C GLU A 20 -23.11 -1.15 10.48
N ARG A 21 -23.30 -0.21 9.54
CA ARG A 21 -22.27 0.24 8.59
C ARG A 21 -22.03 1.75 8.63
N GLY A 22 -22.05 2.33 9.83
CA GLY A 22 -21.81 3.76 10.02
C GLY A 22 -22.71 4.34 11.10
N ARG A 23 -23.30 5.50 10.83
CA ARG A 23 -24.21 6.18 11.76
C ARG A 23 -25.48 6.64 11.06
N PHE A 24 -26.62 6.56 11.72
CA PHE A 24 -27.89 7.00 11.18
C PHE A 24 -28.09 8.51 11.45
N CYS A 25 -28.30 9.27 10.37
CA CYS A 25 -28.65 10.68 10.45
C CYS A 25 -30.16 10.84 10.33
N SER A 26 -30.76 11.48 11.33
CA SER A 26 -32.21 11.75 11.39
C SER A 26 -32.68 12.78 10.36
N VAL A 27 -31.80 13.68 9.92
CA VAL A 27 -32.12 14.75 8.95
C VAL A 27 -32.14 14.23 7.51
N CYS A 28 -31.12 13.47 7.10
CA CYS A 28 -31.09 12.89 5.76
C CYS A 28 -31.83 11.55 5.68
N VAL A 29 -32.26 10.99 6.83
CA VAL A 29 -32.98 9.72 6.97
C VAL A 29 -32.22 8.57 6.29
N LYS A 30 -30.89 8.58 6.44
CA LYS A 30 -29.98 7.59 5.83
C LYS A 30 -28.86 7.24 6.79
N THR A 31 -28.31 6.04 6.58
CA THR A 31 -27.04 5.65 7.20
C THR A 31 -25.91 6.37 6.48
N VAL A 32 -25.22 7.24 7.21
CA VAL A 32 -24.01 7.93 6.77
C VAL A 32 -22.81 7.01 7.01
N GLN A 33 -22.05 6.76 5.96
CA GLN A 33 -20.90 5.86 5.96
C GLN A 33 -19.60 6.68 5.93
N ASP A 34 -18.58 6.27 6.69
CA ASP A 34 -17.32 7.01 6.74
C ASP A 34 -16.36 6.58 5.62
N PHE A 35 -16.06 7.50 4.71
CA PHE A 35 -15.12 7.29 3.60
C PHE A 35 -13.80 8.04 3.80
N THR A 36 -13.60 8.74 4.91
CA THR A 36 -12.48 9.68 5.09
C THR A 36 -11.11 9.02 5.01
N ALA A 37 -11.01 7.74 5.33
CA ALA A 37 -9.79 6.95 5.26
C ALA A 37 -9.70 6.04 4.03
N LEU A 38 -10.71 6.04 3.14
CA LEU A 38 -10.72 5.17 1.96
C LEU A 38 -9.88 5.77 0.82
N PRO A 39 -9.02 4.97 0.17
CA PRO A 39 -8.31 5.38 -1.04
C PRO A 39 -9.25 5.41 -2.24
N ASP A 40 -8.84 6.13 -3.28
CA ASP A 40 -9.64 6.38 -4.49
C ASP A 40 -10.18 5.10 -5.15
N GLU A 41 -9.35 4.07 -5.23
CA GLU A 41 -9.71 2.78 -5.84
C GLU A 41 -10.90 2.13 -5.14
N HIS A 42 -10.85 2.02 -3.81
CA HIS A 42 -11.93 1.45 -3.01
C HIS A 42 -13.14 2.36 -2.93
N LEU A 43 -12.93 3.68 -2.93
CA LEU A 43 -14.00 4.66 -2.91
C LEU A 43 -14.82 4.59 -4.21
N MET A 44 -14.16 4.48 -5.36
CA MET A 44 -14.82 4.28 -6.65
C MET A 44 -15.57 2.95 -6.73
N GLU A 45 -14.95 1.85 -6.30
CA GLU A 45 -15.58 0.53 -6.29
C GLU A 45 -16.86 0.54 -5.45
N THR A 46 -16.80 1.10 -4.23
CA THR A 46 -17.93 1.14 -3.30
C THR A 46 -19.07 1.99 -3.84
N LEU A 47 -18.77 3.15 -4.44
CA LEU A 47 -19.79 4.03 -4.99
C LEU A 47 -20.37 3.52 -6.32
N SER A 48 -19.59 2.81 -7.13
CA SER A 48 -20.05 2.27 -8.42
C SER A 48 -20.95 1.04 -8.27
N HIS A 49 -20.76 0.26 -7.21
CA HIS A 49 -21.61 -0.91 -6.93
C HIS A 49 -22.91 -0.56 -6.20
N SER A 50 -23.06 0.68 -5.71
CA SER A 50 -24.29 1.08 -5.04
C SER A 50 -25.38 1.43 -6.05
N THR A 51 -26.54 0.76 -5.94
CA THR A 51 -27.73 1.07 -6.75
C THR A 51 -28.55 2.21 -6.18
N GLU A 52 -28.24 2.67 -4.96
CA GLU A 52 -28.98 3.69 -4.23
C GLU A 52 -28.10 4.90 -3.90
N ASN A 53 -28.75 6.04 -3.61
CA ASN A 53 -28.05 7.25 -3.22
C ASN A 53 -27.46 7.12 -1.81
N VAL A 54 -26.17 6.80 -1.72
CA VAL A 54 -25.39 6.70 -0.47
C VAL A 54 -25.23 8.08 0.19
N CYS A 55 -25.34 8.12 1.52
CA CYS A 55 -24.89 9.27 2.31
C CYS A 55 -23.52 8.94 2.90
N GLY A 56 -22.54 9.83 2.74
CA GLY A 56 -21.16 9.56 3.12
C GLY A 56 -20.45 10.76 3.73
N ARG A 57 -19.51 10.47 4.64
CA ARG A 57 -18.58 11.44 5.21
C ARG A 57 -17.27 11.38 4.42
N PHE A 58 -16.87 12.51 3.86
CA PHE A 58 -15.68 12.63 3.00
C PHE A 58 -14.79 13.76 3.50
N THR A 59 -13.49 13.67 3.23
CA THR A 59 -12.58 14.80 3.44
C THR A 59 -12.70 15.78 2.27
N THR A 60 -12.37 17.04 2.51
CA THR A 60 -12.39 18.07 1.46
C THR A 60 -11.43 17.74 0.30
N SER A 61 -10.33 17.05 0.59
CA SER A 61 -9.37 16.60 -0.41
C SER A 61 -9.88 15.45 -1.28
N GLN A 62 -10.92 14.71 -0.88
CA GLN A 62 -11.57 13.69 -1.70
C GLN A 62 -12.59 14.29 -2.68
N LEU A 63 -13.11 15.48 -2.39
CA LEU A 63 -14.16 16.12 -3.17
C LEU A 63 -13.61 16.98 -4.30
N ASN A 64 -14.41 17.15 -5.35
CA ASN A 64 -14.18 18.10 -6.43
C ASN A 64 -12.85 17.93 -7.19
N ARG A 65 -12.25 16.74 -7.16
CA ARG A 65 -11.08 16.38 -7.96
C ARG A 65 -11.31 15.10 -8.77
N ASP A 66 -10.41 14.86 -9.72
CA ASP A 66 -10.36 13.59 -10.44
C ASP A 66 -9.80 12.49 -9.53
N LEU A 67 -10.59 11.44 -9.34
CA LEU A 67 -10.17 10.22 -8.66
C LEU A 67 -9.18 9.46 -9.54
N GLN A 68 -8.04 9.05 -8.96
CA GLN A 68 -6.95 8.39 -9.65
C GLN A 68 -7.07 6.87 -9.52
N PHE A 69 -6.96 6.13 -10.62
CA PHE A 69 -6.93 4.67 -10.62
C PHE A 69 -5.48 4.18 -10.73
N SER A 70 -5.01 3.39 -9.76
CA SER A 70 -3.70 2.74 -9.85
C SER A 70 -3.83 1.44 -10.65
N TYR A 71 -3.67 1.50 -11.98
CA TYR A 71 -3.76 0.31 -12.85
C TYR A 71 -2.54 -0.63 -12.77
N ILE A 72 -1.43 -0.17 -12.19
CA ILE A 72 -0.15 -0.86 -12.26
C ILE A 72 0.11 -1.52 -10.91
N ASN A 73 0.12 -2.86 -10.86
CA ASN A 73 1.08 -3.66 -10.06
C ASN A 73 0.87 -5.19 -10.07
N THR A 74 -0.20 -5.75 -10.65
CA THR A 74 -0.35 -7.23 -10.61
C THR A 74 0.32 -7.99 -11.76
N LEU A 75 0.67 -7.33 -12.87
CA LEU A 75 1.17 -7.97 -14.10
C LEU A 75 2.70 -8.04 -14.18
N LEU A 76 3.44 -7.03 -13.69
CA LEU A 76 4.91 -7.00 -13.79
C LEU A 76 5.61 -7.87 -12.74
N ALA A 77 5.00 -8.07 -11.56
CA ALA A 77 5.56 -8.95 -10.53
C ALA A 77 5.64 -10.43 -10.94
N LYS A 78 4.87 -10.85 -11.96
CA LYS A 78 4.82 -12.24 -12.45
C LYS A 78 5.93 -12.58 -13.45
N PHE A 79 6.61 -11.59 -14.04
CA PHE A 79 7.64 -11.84 -15.07
C PHE A 79 9.09 -11.86 -14.55
N ALA A 80 9.34 -11.53 -13.28
CA ALA A 80 10.69 -11.54 -12.71
C ALA A 80 11.22 -12.96 -12.35
N VAL A 81 10.37 -13.99 -12.32
CA VAL A 81 10.74 -15.36 -11.90
C VAL A 81 11.07 -16.29 -13.10
N GLY A 82 10.90 -15.82 -14.34
CA GLY A 82 10.92 -16.69 -15.54
C GLY A 82 12.18 -16.71 -16.41
N PHE A 83 13.20 -15.89 -16.15
CA PHE A 83 14.28 -15.67 -17.14
C PHE A 83 15.63 -16.36 -16.87
N ILE A 84 15.75 -17.23 -15.85
CA ILE A 84 17.03 -17.91 -15.52
C ILE A 84 17.21 -19.26 -16.27
N LEU A 85 16.16 -19.86 -16.85
CA LEU A 85 16.20 -21.30 -17.19
C LEU A 85 16.47 -21.70 -18.65
N THR A 86 16.70 -20.79 -19.60
CA THR A 86 16.75 -21.17 -21.04
C THR A 86 18.02 -20.80 -21.81
N ALA A 87 19.14 -20.50 -21.14
CA ALA A 87 20.45 -20.44 -21.81
C ALA A 87 21.39 -21.48 -21.20
N GLY A 88 21.40 -22.67 -21.78
CA GLY A 88 22.29 -23.77 -21.41
C GLY A 88 23.78 -23.42 -21.52
N GLY A 89 24.59 -24.05 -20.67
CA GLY A 89 26.05 -23.94 -20.72
C GLY A 89 26.79 -24.66 -19.59
N PHE A 90 26.47 -25.93 -19.30
CA PHE A 90 27.37 -26.77 -18.49
C PHE A 90 28.57 -27.16 -19.36
N THR A 91 29.66 -26.38 -19.33
CA THR A 91 30.96 -26.86 -19.79
C THR A 91 31.77 -27.42 -18.62
N ALA A 92 32.36 -28.59 -18.84
CA ALA A 92 32.98 -29.45 -17.85
C ALA A 92 34.09 -28.78 -17.03
N VAL A 93 33.94 -28.78 -15.69
CA VAL A 93 35.06 -28.58 -14.77
C VAL A 93 35.69 -29.94 -14.49
N LYS A 94 36.96 -30.11 -14.86
CA LYS A 94 37.77 -31.30 -14.58
C LYS A 94 38.15 -31.30 -13.09
N ALA A 95 37.52 -32.20 -12.33
CA ALA A 95 37.99 -32.61 -11.01
C ALA A 95 39.26 -33.49 -11.14
N GLN A 96 40.16 -33.35 -10.13
CA GLN A 96 41.44 -34.03 -9.81
C GLN A 96 42.55 -32.96 -9.72
N GLN A 97 43.27 -32.75 -8.61
CA GLN A 97 43.71 -33.65 -7.55
C GLN A 97 44.25 -32.82 -6.35
N CYS A 98 44.06 -33.30 -5.11
CA CYS A 98 44.81 -32.86 -3.91
C CYS A 98 46.30 -33.23 -3.99
N GLU A 99 47.16 -32.43 -3.36
CA GLU A 99 48.36 -32.74 -2.53
C GLU A 99 49.09 -31.38 -2.22
N PRO A 100 50.04 -31.24 -1.27
CA PRO A 100 49.83 -31.06 0.18
C PRO A 100 50.57 -29.85 0.84
N LYS A 101 50.01 -29.37 1.96
CA LYS A 101 50.61 -28.83 3.22
C LYS A 101 51.77 -27.78 3.23
N LYS A 102 51.52 -26.69 3.98
CA LYS A 102 52.31 -25.99 5.05
C LYS A 102 52.14 -24.46 4.91
N ASP A 103 52.00 -23.61 5.92
CA ASP A 103 52.01 -23.67 7.39
C ASP A 103 51.49 -22.31 7.89
N SER A 104 51.14 -22.23 9.18
CA SER A 104 51.04 -21.05 10.05
C SER A 104 49.87 -20.03 9.90
N ARG A 105 49.23 -19.81 11.06
CA ARG A 105 48.18 -18.84 11.45
C ARG A 105 48.88 -17.68 12.22
N PRO A 106 48.21 -16.57 12.67
CA PRO A 106 47.12 -15.73 12.15
C PRO A 106 47.60 -14.28 11.84
N GLU A 107 46.81 -13.48 11.11
CA GLU A 107 46.76 -12.04 11.41
C GLU A 107 45.30 -11.56 11.51
N GLU A 108 45.04 -10.96 12.66
CA GLU A 108 43.84 -10.27 13.09
C GLU A 108 43.62 -9.01 12.25
N THR A 109 42.39 -8.75 11.81
CA THR A 109 41.96 -7.34 11.77
C THR A 109 40.46 -7.21 12.00
N LYS A 110 40.15 -6.55 13.13
CA LYS A 110 38.85 -6.10 13.55
C LYS A 110 38.30 -5.08 12.56
N GLY A 111 37.07 -5.27 12.11
CA GLY A 111 36.28 -4.30 11.35
C GLY A 111 35.00 -3.95 12.11
N ASN A 112 34.94 -2.71 12.59
CA ASN A 112 33.92 -2.11 13.44
C ASN A 112 32.57 -1.95 12.72
N VAL A 113 31.45 -2.36 13.34
CA VAL A 113 30.09 -2.05 12.85
C VAL A 113 29.67 -0.72 13.48
N GLN A 114 29.73 0.35 12.70
CA GLN A 114 29.13 1.63 13.07
C GLN A 114 27.63 1.60 12.76
N SER A 115 26.82 1.54 13.81
CA SER A 115 25.38 1.78 13.77
C SER A 115 25.10 3.25 13.44
N VAL A 116 24.51 3.51 12.28
CA VAL A 116 24.06 4.85 11.89
C VAL A 116 22.68 5.10 12.50
N VAL A 117 22.60 6.03 13.45
CA VAL A 117 21.33 6.54 13.99
C VAL A 117 20.86 7.70 13.12
N VAL A 118 19.71 7.54 12.47
CA VAL A 118 19.06 8.61 11.71
C VAL A 118 18.08 9.35 12.63
N LYS A 119 18.36 10.63 12.92
CA LYS A 119 17.42 11.53 13.60
C LYS A 119 16.48 12.15 12.57
N ILE A 120 15.17 11.93 12.76
CA ILE A 120 14.10 12.58 12.01
C ILE A 120 13.73 13.87 12.76
N PRO A 121 13.73 15.05 12.12
CA PRO A 121 13.30 16.28 12.77
C PRO A 121 11.77 16.33 12.88
N LEU A 122 11.26 16.62 14.08
CA LEU A 122 9.88 17.03 14.32
C LEU A 122 9.77 18.53 14.02
N ASN A 123 8.87 18.89 13.12
CA ASN A 123 8.52 20.28 12.79
C ASN A 123 7.53 20.79 13.86
N THR A 124 7.86 21.89 14.54
CA THR A 124 6.94 22.68 15.39
C THR A 124 6.72 24.02 14.72
#